data_AF-A0A2E6LFV9-F1
#
_entry.id   AF-A0A2E6LFV9-F1
#
_cell.length_a   1.000
_cell.length_b   1.000
_cell.length_c   1.000
_cell.angle_alpha   90.00
_cell.angle_beta   90.00
_cell.angle_gamma   90.00
#
_symmetry.space_group_name_H-M   'P 1'
#
loop_
_entity.id
_entity.type
_entity.pdbx_description
1 polymer ?
#
loop_
_entity_poly.entity_id
_entity_poly.type
_entity_poly.pdbx_seq_one_letter_code
_entity_poly.pdbx_strand_id
1 'polypeptide(L)'
;MNNKALFLILFLSFFVLSCSKNDDDSTQKKHVLKEASNSHKIELHSNNRVASLKMSTSEYKSWKQNNEFGSSEASKALFQDIYKKFEDDYDFIFLILNETEIPEGLPSGRLLNIKNDIAGIGLSVYDNTNKYGSKGRLNAIMELSKLNYLTQGPALHELMHNWGNYALQTTNNAHWGFTGGSGKGQLGGFKQSTLIENGNNSYTVNSFGEVANGGNSVKYNELELYLMGMIPLSSVKPFDNFSEISNKSFSEGKYTFNSSSRKTFDSTSIENLLGKREPSYENSQKDFNLLLIVLTDKDLTDEEWAIVDDQAAEFGKKGEGSNPEPYTIDGVTYQPRKTYNFWEATNGKGTLTIGDF
;
A
#
# COMPACT_ATOMS: atom_id res chain seq x y z
N MET A 1 5.00 83.38 -23.89
CA MET A 1 5.52 82.11 -24.42
C MET A 1 6.25 81.36 -23.31
N ASN A 2 5.93 80.07 -23.18
CA ASN A 2 6.58 79.03 -22.37
C ASN A 2 6.36 79.01 -20.85
N ASN A 3 5.30 78.28 -20.50
CA ASN A 3 5.11 77.57 -19.24
C ASN A 3 6.31 76.62 -18.97
N LYS A 4 6.85 76.65 -17.75
CA LYS A 4 7.57 75.52 -17.16
C LYS A 4 7.01 75.24 -15.77
N ALA A 5 6.51 74.02 -15.63
CA ALA A 5 5.89 73.46 -14.45
C ALA A 5 6.89 73.34 -13.29
N LEU A 6 6.43 73.69 -12.09
CA LEU A 6 7.13 73.47 -10.83
C LEU A 6 6.52 72.20 -10.19
N PHE A 7 7.32 71.15 -10.07
CA PHE A 7 6.93 69.90 -9.41
C PHE A 7 6.96 70.11 -7.89
N LEU A 8 5.80 70.02 -7.25
CA LEU A 8 5.64 69.98 -5.80
C LEU A 8 5.48 68.51 -5.38
N ILE A 9 6.49 67.94 -4.72
CA ILE A 9 6.43 66.59 -4.15
C ILE A 9 5.66 66.69 -2.83
N LEU A 10 4.41 66.22 -2.82
CA LEU A 10 3.58 66.11 -1.63
C LEU A 10 3.81 64.72 -1.00
N PHE A 11 4.46 64.68 0.16
CA PHE A 11 4.57 63.49 1.00
C PHE A 11 3.18 63.19 1.60
N LEU A 12 2.53 62.12 1.15
CA LEU A 12 1.31 61.60 1.78
C LEU A 12 1.71 60.56 2.84
N SER A 13 1.59 60.95 4.11
CA SER A 13 1.62 60.02 5.24
C SER A 13 0.26 59.33 5.36
N PHE A 14 0.14 58.08 4.91
CA PHE A 14 -0.99 57.22 5.27
C PHE A 14 -0.67 56.49 6.58
N PHE A 15 -1.29 56.94 7.66
CA PHE A 15 -1.54 56.10 8.83
C PHE A 15 -2.54 55.02 8.41
N VAL A 16 -2.09 53.78 8.32
CA VAL A 16 -2.98 52.62 8.23
C VAL A 16 -2.96 51.94 9.60
N LEU A 17 -4.10 52.01 10.28
CA LEU A 17 -4.36 51.25 11.51
C LEU A 17 -4.08 49.77 11.24
N SER A 18 -3.17 49.20 12.02
CA SER A 18 -2.96 47.76 12.14
C SER A 18 -4.19 47.14 12.81
N CYS A 19 -5.12 46.62 12.02
CA CYS A 19 -6.06 45.62 12.46
C CYS A 19 -5.46 44.25 12.10
N SER A 20 -4.89 43.59 13.10
CA SER A 20 -4.56 42.17 13.08
C SER A 20 -5.82 41.36 12.76
N LYS A 21 -5.98 40.96 11.49
CA LYS A 21 -6.84 39.83 11.15
C LYS A 21 -5.97 38.58 11.24
N ASN A 22 -6.26 37.76 12.23
CA ASN A 22 -5.88 36.37 12.24
C ASN A 22 -6.59 35.72 11.04
N ASP A 23 -5.86 35.53 9.95
CA ASP A 23 -6.30 34.65 8.87
C ASP A 23 -6.07 33.22 9.37
N ASP A 24 -7.09 32.69 10.04
CA ASP A 24 -7.26 31.27 10.30
C ASP A 24 -7.70 30.62 8.98
N ASP A 25 -6.74 30.41 8.07
CA ASP A 25 -6.94 29.68 6.83
C ASP A 25 -6.91 28.17 7.13
N SER A 26 -7.95 27.69 7.79
CA SER A 26 -8.27 26.27 7.85
C SER A 26 -9.30 25.96 6.76
N THR A 27 -8.88 25.83 5.51
CA THR A 27 -9.64 25.00 4.56
C THR A 27 -9.51 23.54 5.03
N GLN A 28 -10.27 23.16 6.06
CA GLN A 28 -10.53 21.75 6.36
C GLN A 28 -11.13 21.16 5.09
N LYS A 29 -10.38 20.29 4.42
CA LYS A 29 -10.94 19.42 3.39
C LYS A 29 -12.04 18.62 4.08
N LYS A 30 -13.30 18.86 3.71
CA LYS A 30 -14.41 18.09 4.24
C LYS A 30 -14.44 16.78 3.50
N HIS A 31 -13.64 15.83 3.98
CA HIS A 31 -13.54 14.49 3.41
C HIS A 31 -14.82 13.67 3.64
N VAL A 32 -15.74 14.16 4.47
CA VAL A 32 -17.04 13.56 4.79
C VAL A 32 -18.21 14.41 4.33
N LEU A 33 -19.16 13.75 3.67
CA LEU A 33 -20.43 14.30 3.22
C LEU A 33 -21.42 14.43 4.39
N LYS A 34 -22.03 15.61 4.50
CA LYS A 34 -22.91 16.00 5.63
C LYS A 34 -24.29 15.34 5.60
N GLU A 35 -24.83 15.05 4.41
CA GLU A 35 -26.18 14.50 4.22
C GLU A 35 -26.10 13.19 3.42
N ALA A 36 -25.51 12.17 4.03
CA ALA A 36 -25.32 10.87 3.40
C ALA A 36 -26.49 9.93 3.75
N SER A 37 -27.18 9.39 2.74
CA SER A 37 -28.20 8.35 2.89
C SER A 37 -27.60 6.97 2.59
N ASN A 38 -26.69 6.52 3.45
CA ASN A 38 -26.07 5.19 3.34
C ASN A 38 -27.08 4.09 3.69
N SER A 39 -26.97 2.94 3.03
CA SER A 39 -27.67 1.73 3.48
C SER A 39 -27.03 1.15 4.73
N HIS A 40 -25.70 1.29 4.87
CA HIS A 40 -24.97 0.87 6.06
C HIS A 40 -24.78 2.02 7.03
N LYS A 41 -24.82 1.71 8.32
CA LYS A 41 -24.37 2.63 9.35
C LYS A 41 -22.84 2.70 9.29
N ILE A 42 -22.32 3.88 8.98
CA ILE A 42 -20.88 4.18 9.00
C ILE A 42 -20.61 5.08 10.20
N GLU A 43 -19.73 4.65 11.10
CA GLU A 43 -19.29 5.43 12.24
C GLU A 43 -17.83 5.83 12.08
N LEU A 44 -17.50 7.05 12.49
CA LEU A 44 -16.13 7.54 12.53
C LEU A 44 -15.59 7.41 13.94
N HIS A 45 -14.34 7.02 14.08
CA HIS A 45 -13.64 7.17 15.35
C HIS A 45 -13.55 8.65 15.74
N SER A 46 -13.48 8.93 17.04
CA SER A 46 -13.53 10.30 17.59
C SER A 46 -12.46 11.26 17.05
N ASN A 47 -11.36 10.72 16.55
CA ASN A 47 -10.23 11.47 15.98
C ASN A 47 -10.24 11.53 14.44
N ASN A 48 -11.29 11.04 13.78
CA ASN A 48 -11.44 11.09 12.33
C ASN A 48 -10.35 10.36 11.51
N ARG A 49 -9.63 9.39 12.09
CA ARG A 49 -8.60 8.61 11.36
C ARG A 49 -9.16 7.35 10.70
N VAL A 50 -10.10 6.68 11.37
CA VAL A 50 -10.61 5.36 10.98
C VAL A 50 -12.13 5.34 11.08
N ALA A 51 -12.76 4.47 10.30
CA ALA A 51 -14.21 4.30 10.29
C ALA A 51 -14.59 2.82 10.49
N SER A 52 -15.85 2.57 10.83
CA SER A 52 -16.46 1.25 10.81
C SER A 52 -17.69 1.27 9.92
N LEU A 53 -17.99 0.14 9.29
CA LEU A 53 -19.20 -0.07 8.51
C LEU A 53 -19.91 -1.30 9.07
N LYS A 54 -21.11 -1.07 9.61
CA LYS A 54 -21.92 -2.10 10.24
C LYS A 54 -22.84 -2.78 9.23
N MET A 55 -22.56 -4.06 8.98
CA MET A 55 -23.39 -4.99 8.21
C MET A 55 -24.41 -5.69 9.10
N SER A 56 -25.41 -6.33 8.49
CA SER A 56 -26.21 -7.32 9.24
C SER A 56 -25.37 -8.58 9.51
N THR A 57 -25.67 -9.34 10.57
CA THR A 57 -24.98 -10.61 10.86
C THR A 57 -25.03 -11.59 9.68
N SER A 58 -26.15 -11.66 8.96
CA SER A 58 -26.28 -12.50 7.77
C SER A 58 -25.40 -12.05 6.61
N GLU A 59 -25.34 -10.74 6.38
CA GLU A 59 -24.52 -10.15 5.33
C GLU A 59 -23.03 -10.32 5.62
N TYR A 60 -22.59 -9.99 6.84
CA TYR A 60 -21.20 -10.15 7.25
C TYR A 60 -20.74 -11.61 7.20
N LYS A 61 -21.63 -12.55 7.57
CA LYS A 61 -21.39 -13.99 7.38
C LYS A 61 -21.26 -14.35 5.90
N SER A 62 -22.17 -13.87 5.03
CA SER A 62 -22.08 -14.07 3.57
C SER A 62 -20.78 -13.51 3.03
N TRP A 63 -20.40 -12.30 3.45
CA TRP A 63 -19.19 -11.60 3.04
C TRP A 63 -17.95 -12.48 3.16
N LYS A 64 -17.80 -13.10 4.34
CA LYS A 64 -16.68 -13.99 4.66
C LYS A 64 -16.74 -15.33 3.92
N GLN A 65 -17.93 -15.94 3.81
CA GLN A 65 -18.07 -17.32 3.32
C GLN A 65 -18.17 -17.43 1.79
N ASN A 66 -18.72 -16.41 1.13
CA ASN A 66 -19.03 -16.43 -0.29
C ASN A 66 -18.07 -15.60 -1.14
N ASN A 67 -16.93 -15.19 -0.57
CA ASN A 67 -15.92 -14.39 -1.28
C ASN A 67 -16.50 -13.07 -1.86
N GLU A 68 -17.38 -12.40 -1.11
CA GLU A 68 -18.11 -11.22 -1.62
C GLU A 68 -17.19 -10.04 -1.95
N PHE A 69 -16.00 -9.96 -1.34
CA PHE A 69 -14.99 -8.95 -1.70
C PHE A 69 -14.58 -9.03 -3.18
N GLY A 70 -14.47 -10.25 -3.73
CA GLY A 70 -13.90 -10.47 -5.05
C GLY A 70 -14.82 -10.02 -6.18
N SER A 71 -14.61 -8.82 -6.73
CA SER A 71 -15.24 -8.25 -7.96
C SER A 71 -16.74 -8.55 -8.20
N SER A 72 -17.50 -8.87 -7.16
CA SER A 72 -18.92 -9.22 -7.25
C SER A 72 -19.79 -7.96 -7.25
N GLU A 73 -21.07 -8.13 -7.57
CA GLU A 73 -22.08 -7.08 -7.35
C GLU A 73 -22.13 -6.60 -5.90
N ALA A 74 -21.88 -7.46 -4.91
CA ALA A 74 -21.86 -7.08 -3.49
C ALA A 74 -20.69 -6.14 -3.18
N SER A 75 -19.48 -6.46 -3.67
CA SER A 75 -18.31 -5.58 -3.56
C SER A 75 -18.61 -4.19 -4.13
N LYS A 76 -19.08 -4.12 -5.39
CA LYS A 76 -19.41 -2.84 -6.04
C LYS A 76 -20.46 -2.05 -5.26
N ALA A 77 -21.53 -2.71 -4.80
CA ALA A 77 -22.59 -2.08 -4.03
C ALA A 77 -22.09 -1.51 -2.69
N LEU A 78 -21.22 -2.24 -1.99
CA LEU A 78 -20.62 -1.77 -0.74
C LEU A 78 -19.80 -0.50 -0.95
N PHE A 79 -18.91 -0.46 -1.95
CA PHE A 79 -18.09 0.73 -2.21
C PHE A 79 -18.91 1.91 -2.72
N GLN A 80 -19.92 1.68 -3.56
CA GLN A 80 -20.86 2.73 -3.95
C GLN A 80 -21.58 3.31 -2.73
N ASP A 81 -21.93 2.47 -1.74
CA ASP A 81 -22.51 2.94 -0.50
C ASP A 81 -21.50 3.74 0.33
N ILE A 82 -20.25 3.28 0.45
CA ILE A 82 -19.16 4.01 1.12
C ILE A 82 -19.00 5.42 0.53
N TYR A 83 -18.96 5.57 -0.79
CA TYR A 83 -18.82 6.89 -1.45
C TYR A 83 -20.04 7.82 -1.30
N LYS A 84 -21.17 7.36 -0.76
CA LYS A 84 -22.24 8.29 -0.34
C LYS A 84 -21.83 9.09 0.91
N LYS A 85 -20.89 8.58 1.71
CA LYS A 85 -20.42 9.21 2.96
C LYS A 85 -19.11 9.96 2.81
N PHE A 86 -18.23 9.50 1.93
CA PHE A 86 -16.89 10.04 1.76
C PHE A 86 -16.72 10.70 0.39
N GLU A 87 -15.99 11.80 0.34
CA GLU A 87 -15.55 12.39 -0.93
C GLU A 87 -14.56 11.48 -1.66
N ASP A 88 -14.42 11.68 -2.98
CA ASP A 88 -13.48 10.92 -3.82
C ASP A 88 -12.04 11.40 -3.64
N ASP A 89 -11.52 11.24 -2.42
CA ASP A 89 -10.23 11.78 -1.97
C ASP A 89 -9.16 10.73 -1.65
N TYR A 90 -9.49 9.45 -1.88
CA TYR A 90 -8.65 8.33 -1.48
C TYR A 90 -8.12 7.57 -2.70
N ASP A 91 -6.82 7.31 -2.67
CA ASP A 91 -6.15 6.46 -3.65
C ASP A 91 -6.44 4.98 -3.37
N PHE A 92 -6.66 4.65 -2.09
CA PHE A 92 -6.94 3.30 -1.63
C PHE A 92 -8.07 3.27 -0.60
N ILE A 93 -8.85 2.19 -0.59
CA ILE A 93 -9.76 1.86 0.51
C ILE A 93 -9.36 0.49 1.07
N PHE A 94 -9.02 0.43 2.35
CA PHE A 94 -8.72 -0.83 3.03
C PHE A 94 -9.87 -1.21 3.94
N LEU A 95 -10.34 -2.44 3.78
CA LEU A 95 -11.31 -3.10 4.63
C LEU A 95 -10.56 -4.00 5.61
N ILE A 96 -10.86 -3.87 6.90
CA ILE A 96 -10.37 -4.79 7.93
C ILE A 96 -11.56 -5.56 8.47
N LEU A 97 -11.50 -6.90 8.46
CA LEU A 97 -12.54 -7.70 9.11
C LEU A 97 -12.38 -7.63 10.63
N ASN A 98 -13.48 -7.38 11.36
CA ASN A 98 -13.50 -7.43 12.82
C ASN A 98 -13.46 -8.88 13.34
N GLU A 99 -12.34 -9.56 13.11
CA GLU A 99 -12.09 -10.94 13.51
C GLU A 99 -10.78 -11.07 14.27
N THR A 100 -10.76 -11.93 15.29
CA THR A 100 -9.55 -12.30 16.03
C THR A 100 -8.73 -13.37 15.31
N GLU A 101 -9.40 -14.18 14.48
CA GLU A 101 -8.80 -15.25 13.67
C GLU A 101 -9.16 -15.11 12.19
N ILE A 102 -8.33 -15.64 11.28
CA ILE A 102 -8.63 -15.57 9.85
C ILE A 102 -9.85 -16.46 9.63
N PRO A 103 -10.96 -15.94 9.08
CA PRO A 103 -12.11 -16.77 8.76
C PRO A 103 -11.73 -17.93 7.84
N GLU A 104 -12.31 -19.09 8.08
CA GLU A 104 -12.04 -20.30 7.28
C GLU A 104 -12.23 -20.02 5.78
N GLY A 105 -11.23 -20.41 4.98
CA GLY A 105 -11.25 -20.25 3.52
C GLY A 105 -10.79 -18.88 3.00
N LEU A 106 -10.54 -17.90 3.87
CA LEU A 106 -9.99 -16.59 3.44
C LEU A 106 -8.45 -16.57 3.45
N PRO A 107 -7.82 -15.82 2.51
CA PRO A 107 -6.40 -15.51 2.62
C PRO A 107 -6.16 -14.53 3.79
N SER A 108 -4.90 -14.31 4.18
CA SER A 108 -4.57 -13.32 5.21
C SER A 108 -4.87 -11.88 4.77
N GLY A 109 -4.74 -11.62 3.48
CA GLY A 109 -5.13 -10.38 2.83
C GLY A 109 -5.32 -10.59 1.33
N ARG A 110 -5.85 -9.58 0.67
CA ARG A 110 -6.05 -9.56 -0.79
C ARG A 110 -6.26 -8.13 -1.27
N LEU A 111 -5.77 -7.83 -2.48
CA LEU A 111 -5.99 -6.56 -3.16
C LEU A 111 -6.75 -6.78 -4.47
N LEU A 112 -7.64 -5.85 -4.79
CA LEU A 112 -8.28 -5.74 -6.09
C LEU A 112 -7.91 -4.39 -6.71
N ASN A 113 -7.26 -4.43 -7.87
CA ASN A 113 -6.98 -3.25 -8.68
C ASN A 113 -8.28 -2.72 -9.31
N ILE A 114 -8.52 -1.43 -9.17
CA ILE A 114 -9.69 -0.73 -9.71
C ILE A 114 -9.31 0.09 -10.94
N LYS A 115 -8.15 0.74 -10.88
CA LYS A 115 -7.62 1.58 -11.95
C LYS A 115 -6.11 1.33 -12.08
N ASN A 116 -5.62 1.36 -13.31
CA ASN A 116 -4.22 1.54 -13.59
C ASN A 116 -4.06 2.59 -14.69
N ASP A 117 -3.42 3.71 -14.37
CA ASP A 117 -3.02 4.77 -15.31
C ASP A 117 -1.51 4.78 -15.57
N ILE A 118 -0.81 3.72 -15.14
CA ILE A 118 0.64 3.58 -15.28
C ILE A 118 0.96 2.62 -16.44
N ALA A 119 1.70 3.11 -17.43
CA ALA A 119 2.30 2.29 -18.47
C ALA A 119 3.69 1.79 -18.04
N GLY A 120 4.21 0.76 -18.72
CA GLY A 120 5.58 0.29 -18.50
C GLY A 120 5.82 -0.54 -17.24
N ILE A 121 4.75 -1.09 -16.63
CA ILE A 121 4.83 -1.99 -15.47
C ILE A 121 4.30 -3.41 -15.77
N GLY A 122 3.93 -3.69 -17.02
CA GLY A 122 3.38 -4.97 -17.46
C GLY A 122 1.87 -5.13 -17.24
N LEU A 123 1.21 -4.13 -16.66
CA LEU A 123 -0.24 -4.05 -16.52
C LEU A 123 -0.83 -3.11 -17.59
N SER A 124 -1.98 -3.48 -18.16
CA SER A 124 -2.68 -2.61 -19.11
C SER A 124 -3.24 -1.37 -18.41
N VAL A 125 -3.39 -0.27 -19.16
CA VAL A 125 -4.09 0.92 -18.66
C VAL A 125 -5.60 0.70 -18.74
N TYR A 126 -6.31 0.95 -17.64
CA TYR A 126 -7.76 0.85 -17.55
C TYR A 126 -8.31 1.63 -16.35
N ASP A 127 -9.60 1.91 -16.38
CA ASP A 127 -10.30 2.60 -15.28
C ASP A 127 -11.68 1.97 -15.06
N ASN A 128 -11.88 1.37 -13.89
CA ASN A 128 -13.17 0.85 -13.43
C ASN A 128 -13.76 1.65 -12.25
N THR A 129 -13.19 2.81 -11.89
CA THR A 129 -13.56 3.60 -10.70
C THR A 129 -15.05 3.87 -10.59
N ASN A 130 -15.69 4.26 -11.70
CA ASN A 130 -17.13 4.52 -11.77
C ASN A 130 -17.99 3.32 -11.32
N LYS A 131 -17.53 2.08 -11.52
CA LYS A 131 -18.27 0.88 -11.08
C LYS A 131 -18.33 0.77 -9.55
N TYR A 132 -17.38 1.41 -8.84
CA TYR A 132 -17.24 1.37 -7.40
C TYR A 132 -17.66 2.69 -6.72
N GLY A 133 -18.16 3.68 -7.47
CA GLY A 133 -18.62 4.97 -6.94
C GLY A 133 -17.56 6.07 -6.89
N SER A 134 -16.29 5.75 -7.18
CA SER A 134 -15.21 6.73 -7.33
C SER A 134 -15.34 7.49 -8.65
N LYS A 135 -14.91 8.76 -8.67
CA LYS A 135 -14.91 9.67 -9.82
C LYS A 135 -13.55 9.68 -10.55
N GLY A 136 -12.72 8.65 -10.36
CA GLY A 136 -11.44 8.49 -11.05
C GLY A 136 -10.21 8.39 -10.13
N ARG A 137 -10.38 8.57 -8.81
CA ARG A 137 -9.24 8.59 -7.87
C ARG A 137 -8.81 7.21 -7.39
N LEU A 138 -9.75 6.29 -7.16
CA LEU A 138 -9.49 5.01 -6.53
C LEU A 138 -8.60 4.10 -7.39
N ASN A 139 -7.40 3.79 -6.91
CA ASN A 139 -6.46 2.89 -7.57
C ASN A 139 -6.77 1.43 -7.23
N ALA A 140 -6.98 1.12 -5.95
CA ALA A 140 -7.26 -0.24 -5.49
C ALA A 140 -8.07 -0.28 -4.19
N ILE A 141 -8.71 -1.43 -3.96
CA ILE A 141 -9.32 -1.79 -2.68
C ILE A 141 -8.59 -2.98 -2.09
N MET A 142 -8.51 -3.06 -0.77
CA MET A 142 -7.86 -4.17 -0.06
C MET A 142 -8.78 -4.72 1.02
N GLU A 143 -8.68 -6.02 1.29
CA GLU A 143 -9.23 -6.63 2.49
C GLU A 143 -8.13 -7.32 3.30
N LEU A 144 -8.13 -7.06 4.60
CA LEU A 144 -7.32 -7.74 5.60
C LEU A 144 -8.22 -8.55 6.53
N SER A 145 -7.92 -9.83 6.68
CA SER A 145 -8.85 -10.80 7.26
C SER A 145 -8.87 -10.86 8.79
N LYS A 146 -8.14 -9.98 9.47
CA LYS A 146 -8.12 -9.85 10.94
C LYS A 146 -7.97 -8.40 11.37
N LEU A 147 -8.48 -8.10 12.56
CA LEU A 147 -8.51 -6.74 13.12
C LEU A 147 -7.11 -6.10 13.25
N ASN A 148 -6.09 -6.90 13.54
CA ASN A 148 -4.71 -6.45 13.78
C ASN A 148 -3.76 -6.58 12.57
N TYR A 149 -4.28 -6.76 11.36
CA TYR A 149 -3.46 -7.09 10.18
C TYR A 149 -2.93 -5.90 9.39
N LEU A 150 -3.29 -4.67 9.74
CA LEU A 150 -2.71 -3.51 9.07
C LEU A 150 -1.21 -3.40 9.35
N THR A 151 -0.78 -3.64 10.60
CA THR A 151 0.65 -3.65 10.95
C THR A 151 1.23 -5.05 11.12
N GLN A 152 0.45 -6.03 11.59
CA GLN A 152 0.95 -7.39 11.86
C GLN A 152 0.72 -8.38 10.71
N GLY A 153 -0.06 -7.96 9.70
CA GLY A 153 -0.43 -8.79 8.57
C GLY A 153 0.33 -8.45 7.28
N PRO A 154 -0.26 -8.78 6.12
CA PRO A 154 0.38 -8.61 4.83
C PRO A 154 0.09 -7.25 4.17
N ALA A 155 -0.23 -6.17 4.90
CA ALA A 155 -0.67 -4.91 4.28
C ALA A 155 0.31 -4.34 3.23
N LEU A 156 1.62 -4.32 3.51
CA LEU A 156 2.64 -3.91 2.52
C LEU A 156 2.73 -4.88 1.33
N HIS A 157 2.51 -6.17 1.57
CA HIS A 157 2.50 -7.20 0.54
C HIS A 157 1.32 -7.00 -0.40
N GLU A 158 0.11 -6.92 0.16
CA GLU A 158 -1.10 -6.73 -0.61
C GLU A 158 -1.05 -5.40 -1.38
N LEU A 159 -0.56 -4.33 -0.75
CA LEU A 159 -0.41 -3.03 -1.41
C LEU A 159 0.55 -3.10 -2.60
N MET A 160 1.56 -3.98 -2.56
CA MET A 160 2.50 -4.14 -3.68
C MET A 160 1.82 -4.67 -4.93
N HIS A 161 0.75 -5.46 -4.82
CA HIS A 161 -0.02 -5.94 -5.98
C HIS A 161 -0.67 -4.81 -6.78
N ASN A 162 -0.75 -3.59 -6.23
CA ASN A 162 -1.17 -2.43 -7.03
C ASN A 162 -0.23 -2.14 -8.22
N TRP A 163 1.08 -2.42 -8.07
CA TRP A 163 2.10 -2.16 -9.10
C TRP A 163 2.85 -3.42 -9.56
N GLY A 164 2.89 -4.44 -8.71
CA GLY A 164 3.77 -5.59 -8.80
C GLY A 164 3.16 -6.80 -9.50
N ASN A 165 4.03 -7.74 -9.85
CA ASN A 165 3.72 -9.03 -10.42
C ASN A 165 3.09 -9.06 -11.83
N TYR A 166 3.15 -7.94 -12.56
CA TYR A 166 2.84 -7.92 -13.99
C TYR A 166 4.08 -7.80 -14.87
N ALA A 167 5.20 -7.39 -14.26
CA ALA A 167 6.43 -7.02 -14.95
C ALA A 167 7.20 -8.22 -15.53
N LEU A 168 7.09 -9.40 -14.93
CA LEU A 168 7.93 -10.54 -15.24
C LEU A 168 7.09 -11.81 -15.24
N GLN A 169 7.39 -12.74 -16.15
CA GLN A 169 6.91 -14.11 -16.02
C GLN A 169 7.74 -14.81 -14.93
N THR A 170 7.08 -15.41 -13.95
CA THR A 170 7.73 -16.11 -12.83
C THR A 170 7.16 -17.52 -12.68
N THR A 171 7.66 -18.26 -11.69
CA THR A 171 7.12 -19.57 -11.31
C THR A 171 5.75 -19.49 -10.60
N ASN A 172 5.28 -18.28 -10.28
CA ASN A 172 4.02 -18.06 -9.59
C ASN A 172 3.29 -16.87 -10.21
N ASN A 173 2.12 -17.10 -10.79
CA ASN A 173 1.37 -16.06 -11.51
C ASN A 173 0.96 -14.85 -10.65
N ALA A 174 1.11 -14.92 -9.32
CA ALA A 174 0.82 -13.84 -8.38
C ALA A 174 2.09 -13.32 -7.65
N HIS A 175 3.29 -13.91 -7.81
CA HIS A 175 4.45 -13.59 -6.97
C HIS A 175 5.80 -13.69 -7.68
N TRP A 176 6.86 -13.18 -7.04
CA TRP A 176 8.21 -13.19 -7.57
C TRP A 176 8.85 -14.57 -7.65
N GLY A 177 8.40 -15.56 -6.89
CA GLY A 177 8.92 -16.93 -7.00
C GLY A 177 10.44 -16.97 -6.83
N PHE A 178 11.15 -17.63 -7.75
CA PHE A 178 12.61 -17.69 -7.78
C PHE A 178 13.22 -16.51 -8.55
N THR A 179 12.88 -15.30 -8.14
CA THR A 179 13.45 -14.05 -8.68
C THR A 179 14.37 -13.41 -7.66
N GLY A 180 15.57 -13.02 -8.10
CA GLY A 180 16.52 -12.27 -7.32
C GLY A 180 16.14 -10.80 -7.24
N GLY A 181 16.71 -10.11 -6.26
CA GLY A 181 16.62 -8.65 -6.16
C GLY A 181 17.69 -8.08 -5.24
N SER A 182 17.72 -6.76 -5.09
CA SER A 182 18.61 -6.07 -4.14
C SER A 182 18.43 -6.54 -2.69
N GLY A 183 17.23 -7.05 -2.39
CA GLY A 183 16.86 -7.76 -1.18
C GLY A 183 15.70 -8.70 -1.48
N LYS A 184 15.19 -9.33 -0.42
CA LYS A 184 13.87 -9.96 -0.43
C LYS A 184 12.81 -8.89 -0.68
N GLY A 185 11.86 -9.17 -1.57
CA GLY A 185 10.73 -8.29 -1.84
C GLY A 185 9.49 -8.65 -1.03
N GLN A 186 8.52 -7.75 -1.06
CA GLN A 186 7.19 -7.97 -0.50
C GLN A 186 6.49 -9.15 -1.18
N LEU A 187 6.55 -9.27 -2.51
CA LEU A 187 5.93 -10.37 -3.26
C LEU A 187 6.83 -11.61 -3.40
N GLY A 188 7.77 -11.81 -2.46
CA GLY A 188 8.68 -12.96 -2.47
C GLY A 188 10.04 -12.66 -3.10
N GLY A 189 10.68 -13.70 -3.62
CA GLY A 189 12.02 -13.60 -4.21
C GLY A 189 13.17 -13.61 -3.21
N PHE A 190 14.38 -13.84 -3.71
CA PHE A 190 15.59 -13.98 -2.91
C PHE A 190 16.54 -12.78 -3.07
N LYS A 191 17.50 -12.65 -2.16
CA LYS A 191 18.54 -11.61 -2.26
C LYS A 191 19.60 -12.04 -3.28
N GLN A 192 19.71 -11.33 -4.39
CA GLN A 192 20.59 -11.63 -5.53
C GLN A 192 22.05 -11.85 -5.09
N SER A 193 22.55 -11.02 -4.16
CA SER A 193 23.94 -11.13 -3.67
C SER A 193 24.25 -12.41 -2.90
N THR A 194 23.26 -13.27 -2.67
CA THR A 194 23.42 -14.57 -1.99
C THR A 194 23.41 -15.74 -2.96
N LEU A 195 23.19 -15.48 -4.25
CA LEU A 195 23.22 -16.49 -5.30
C LEU A 195 24.63 -17.05 -5.46
N ILE A 196 24.73 -18.37 -5.34
CA ILE A 196 25.92 -19.16 -5.61
C ILE A 196 25.56 -20.10 -6.77
N GLU A 197 26.38 -20.10 -7.80
CA GLU A 197 26.28 -21.05 -8.91
C GLU A 197 27.20 -22.23 -8.63
N ASN A 198 26.61 -23.41 -8.43
CA ASN A 198 27.35 -24.63 -8.07
C ASN A 198 27.84 -25.40 -9.32
N GLY A 199 27.53 -24.91 -10.53
CA GLY A 199 27.68 -25.63 -11.79
C GLY A 199 26.52 -26.59 -12.06
N ASN A 200 26.47 -27.16 -13.27
CA ASN A 200 25.44 -28.14 -13.69
C ASN A 200 24.00 -27.68 -13.41
N ASN A 201 23.70 -26.41 -13.69
CA ASN A 201 22.38 -25.80 -13.46
C ASN A 201 21.90 -25.87 -12.00
N SER A 202 22.81 -26.01 -11.03
CA SER A 202 22.52 -25.99 -9.60
C SER A 202 22.87 -24.64 -8.99
N TYR A 203 21.97 -24.12 -8.17
CA TYR A 203 22.06 -22.82 -7.53
C TYR A 203 21.75 -22.92 -6.04
N THR A 204 22.43 -22.09 -5.25
CA THR A 204 22.16 -21.94 -3.82
C THR A 204 21.90 -20.47 -3.50
N VAL A 205 20.89 -20.19 -2.68
CA VAL A 205 20.52 -18.85 -2.19
C VAL A 205 20.20 -18.91 -0.70
N ASN A 206 20.28 -17.78 0.00
CA ASN A 206 19.77 -17.71 1.37
C ASN A 206 18.25 -17.96 1.41
N SER A 207 17.73 -18.40 2.56
CA SER A 207 16.30 -18.60 2.80
C SER A 207 15.48 -17.42 2.30
N PHE A 208 14.38 -17.69 1.61
CA PHE A 208 13.40 -16.72 1.13
C PHE A 208 12.03 -17.38 0.97
N GLY A 209 10.97 -16.58 0.86
CA GLY A 209 9.65 -17.07 0.48
C GLY A 209 9.39 -16.82 -1.00
N GLU A 210 8.87 -17.83 -1.69
CA GLU A 210 8.46 -17.71 -3.10
C GLU A 210 7.25 -16.79 -3.28
N VAL A 211 6.37 -16.77 -2.29
CA VAL A 211 5.11 -16.01 -2.28
C VAL A 211 5.30 -14.69 -1.54
N ALA A 212 5.82 -14.74 -0.31
CA ALA A 212 6.01 -13.56 0.52
C ALA A 212 7.22 -13.76 1.43
N ASN A 213 7.92 -12.67 1.77
CA ASN A 213 9.05 -12.71 2.70
C ASN A 213 8.70 -12.21 4.11
N GLY A 214 7.41 -12.17 4.45
CA GLY A 214 7.00 -11.93 5.82
C GLY A 214 5.99 -10.83 6.09
N GLY A 215 5.08 -10.54 5.15
CA GLY A 215 4.17 -9.40 5.27
C GLY A 215 4.96 -8.13 5.52
N ASN A 216 4.61 -7.38 6.57
CA ASN A 216 5.23 -6.09 6.84
C ASN A 216 6.68 -6.13 7.35
N SER A 217 7.34 -7.30 7.43
CA SER A 217 8.70 -7.40 8.00
C SER A 217 9.85 -7.25 7.00
N VAL A 218 9.55 -6.93 5.75
CA VAL A 218 10.56 -6.60 4.73
C VAL A 218 10.20 -5.26 4.09
N LYS A 219 11.20 -4.58 3.53
CA LYS A 219 10.96 -3.39 2.73
C LYS A 219 10.71 -3.77 1.28
N TYR A 220 10.28 -2.81 0.47
CA TYR A 220 10.25 -3.00 -0.97
C TYR A 220 11.68 -3.09 -1.52
N ASN A 221 11.92 -4.05 -2.42
CA ASN A 221 13.21 -4.15 -3.12
C ASN A 221 13.32 -3.11 -4.26
N GLU A 222 14.47 -3.02 -4.92
CA GLU A 222 14.69 -2.01 -5.98
C GLU A 222 13.71 -2.16 -7.15
N LEU A 223 13.37 -3.38 -7.58
CA LEU A 223 12.39 -3.61 -8.64
C LEU A 223 10.99 -3.13 -8.22
N GLU A 224 10.56 -3.50 -7.01
CA GLU A 224 9.28 -3.08 -6.45
C GLU A 224 9.20 -1.55 -6.33
N LEU A 225 10.24 -0.90 -5.82
CA LEU A 225 10.33 0.55 -5.75
C LEU A 225 10.29 1.22 -7.13
N TYR A 226 10.92 0.63 -8.15
CA TYR A 226 10.84 1.14 -9.53
C TYR A 226 9.41 1.04 -10.08
N LEU A 227 8.73 -0.10 -9.87
CA LEU A 227 7.35 -0.31 -10.34
C LEU A 227 6.39 0.68 -9.66
N MET A 228 6.58 0.95 -8.37
CA MET A 228 5.87 2.00 -7.62
C MET A 228 6.22 3.43 -8.11
N GLY A 229 7.26 3.60 -8.91
CA GLY A 229 7.74 4.90 -9.39
C GLY A 229 8.61 5.64 -8.36
N MET A 230 9.06 4.98 -7.29
CA MET A 230 9.83 5.59 -6.20
C MET A 230 11.29 5.88 -6.60
N ILE A 231 11.84 5.13 -7.54
CA ILE A 231 13.23 5.25 -8.01
C ILE A 231 13.31 5.11 -9.54
N PRO A 232 14.34 5.67 -10.19
CA PRO A 232 14.57 5.43 -11.61
C PRO A 232 14.99 3.99 -11.90
N LEU A 233 14.75 3.52 -13.13
CA LEU A 233 15.17 2.18 -13.59
C LEU A 233 16.69 1.98 -13.50
N SER A 234 17.48 3.04 -13.63
CA SER A 234 18.95 3.01 -13.48
C SER A 234 19.42 2.64 -12.07
N SER A 235 18.54 2.73 -11.07
CA SER A 235 18.82 2.32 -9.68
C SER A 235 18.50 0.85 -9.42
N VAL A 236 17.89 0.14 -10.37
CA VAL A 236 17.59 -1.29 -10.26
C VAL A 236 18.81 -2.08 -10.71
N LYS A 237 19.48 -2.74 -9.76
CA LYS A 237 20.64 -3.58 -10.07
C LYS A 237 20.22 -4.82 -10.85
N PRO A 238 21.11 -5.38 -11.70
CA PRO A 238 20.82 -6.62 -12.39
C PRO A 238 20.48 -7.75 -11.44
N PHE A 239 19.50 -8.58 -11.81
CA PHE A 239 19.05 -9.72 -11.04
C PHE A 239 18.65 -10.89 -11.94
N ASP A 240 18.62 -12.10 -11.38
CA ASP A 240 18.25 -13.31 -12.10
C ASP A 240 16.83 -13.76 -11.76
N ASN A 241 16.10 -14.22 -12.77
CA ASN A 241 14.86 -14.95 -12.62
C ASN A 241 15.07 -16.39 -13.08
N PHE A 242 14.58 -17.34 -12.28
CA PHE A 242 14.66 -18.76 -12.57
C PHE A 242 13.27 -19.35 -12.78
N SER A 243 13.14 -20.23 -13.76
CA SER A 243 11.96 -21.08 -13.97
C SER A 243 12.37 -22.55 -14.10
N GLU A 244 11.42 -23.47 -14.30
CA GLU A 244 11.70 -24.91 -14.43
C GLU A 244 12.48 -25.48 -13.23
N ILE A 245 12.04 -25.11 -12.03
CA ILE A 245 12.71 -25.45 -10.77
C ILE A 245 12.56 -26.95 -10.47
N SER A 246 13.67 -27.60 -10.11
CA SER A 246 13.70 -29.01 -9.69
C SER A 246 14.69 -29.23 -8.54
N ASN A 247 14.62 -30.40 -7.89
CA ASN A 247 15.53 -30.82 -6.81
C ASN A 247 15.72 -29.78 -5.69
N LYS A 248 14.64 -29.05 -5.35
CA LYS A 248 14.67 -28.04 -4.31
C LYS A 248 14.86 -28.70 -2.94
N SER A 249 15.85 -28.22 -2.18
CA SER A 249 16.11 -28.63 -0.81
C SER A 249 16.40 -27.42 0.07
N PHE A 250 16.16 -27.55 1.38
CA PHE A 250 16.46 -26.53 2.38
C PHE A 250 17.37 -27.13 3.45
N SER A 251 18.54 -26.52 3.66
CA SER A 251 19.48 -26.90 4.71
C SER A 251 20.24 -25.68 5.18
N GLU A 252 20.52 -25.59 6.48
CA GLU A 252 21.36 -24.54 7.08
C GLU A 252 20.94 -23.10 6.69
N GLY A 253 19.63 -22.84 6.61
CA GLY A 253 19.12 -21.51 6.27
C GLY A 253 19.26 -21.12 4.79
N LYS A 254 19.54 -22.09 3.91
CA LYS A 254 19.70 -21.88 2.46
C LYS A 254 18.82 -22.81 1.66
N TYR A 255 18.38 -22.34 0.49
CA TYR A 255 17.77 -23.18 -0.53
C TYR A 255 18.80 -23.55 -1.58
N THR A 256 18.85 -24.83 -1.94
CA THR A 256 19.56 -25.32 -3.12
C THR A 256 18.55 -25.90 -4.09
N PHE A 257 18.67 -25.57 -5.37
CA PHE A 257 17.75 -26.01 -6.42
C PHE A 257 18.46 -26.14 -7.77
N ASN A 258 17.84 -26.88 -8.68
CA ASN A 258 18.25 -26.93 -10.08
C ASN A 258 17.29 -26.11 -10.94
N SER A 259 17.80 -25.49 -12.01
CA SER A 259 17.00 -24.77 -13.00
C SER A 259 17.68 -24.75 -14.36
N SER A 260 16.99 -25.23 -15.39
CA SER A 260 17.42 -25.16 -16.80
C SER A 260 17.15 -23.81 -17.46
N SER A 261 16.36 -22.95 -16.81
CA SER A 261 15.94 -21.66 -17.36
C SER A 261 16.29 -20.53 -16.40
N ARG A 262 17.34 -19.79 -16.77
CA ARG A 262 17.80 -18.57 -16.09
C ARG A 262 17.70 -17.41 -17.06
N LYS A 263 17.07 -16.33 -16.61
CA LYS A 263 17.04 -15.04 -17.33
C LYS A 263 17.59 -13.94 -16.44
N THR A 264 18.63 -13.26 -16.89
CA THR A 264 19.16 -12.07 -16.22
C THR A 264 18.42 -10.84 -16.73
N PHE A 265 17.97 -10.01 -15.80
CA PHE A 265 17.33 -8.73 -16.06
C PHE A 265 18.25 -7.60 -15.63
N ASP A 266 18.57 -6.71 -16.56
CA ASP A 266 19.14 -5.37 -16.32
C ASP A 266 18.17 -4.28 -16.80
N SER A 267 18.52 -3.00 -16.59
CA SER A 267 17.70 -1.85 -17.00
C SER A 267 17.29 -1.92 -18.48
N THR A 268 18.19 -2.30 -19.37
CA THR A 268 17.92 -2.39 -20.81
C THR A 268 16.88 -3.47 -21.12
N SER A 269 17.06 -4.66 -20.56
CA SER A 269 16.14 -5.79 -20.77
C SER A 269 14.76 -5.55 -20.17
N ILE A 270 14.67 -4.82 -19.05
CA ILE A 270 13.40 -4.45 -18.41
C ILE A 270 12.67 -3.42 -19.28
N GLU A 271 13.35 -2.36 -19.74
CA GLU A 271 12.75 -1.36 -20.62
C GLU A 271 12.33 -1.97 -21.97
N ASN A 272 13.14 -2.86 -22.54
CA ASN A 272 12.76 -3.58 -23.77
C ASN A 272 11.54 -4.49 -23.58
N LEU A 273 11.37 -5.07 -22.40
CA LEU A 273 10.24 -5.95 -22.09
C LEU A 273 8.95 -5.16 -21.83
N LEU A 274 9.04 -4.07 -21.07
CA LEU A 274 7.87 -3.36 -20.53
C LEU A 274 7.56 -2.07 -21.27
N GLY A 275 8.53 -1.51 -21.99
CA GLY A 275 8.54 -0.11 -22.38
C GLY A 275 8.95 0.80 -21.22
N LYS A 276 8.99 2.10 -21.49
CA LYS A 276 9.26 3.12 -20.47
C LYS A 276 8.07 3.24 -19.52
N ARG A 277 8.36 3.34 -18.22
CA ARG A 277 7.35 3.64 -17.22
C ARG A 277 6.83 5.06 -17.39
N GLU A 278 5.51 5.20 -17.54
CA GLU A 278 4.84 6.50 -17.58
C GLU A 278 3.65 6.52 -16.61
N PRO A 279 3.55 7.50 -15.70
CA PRO A 279 4.49 8.61 -15.49
C PRO A 279 5.89 8.11 -15.07
N SER A 280 6.94 8.85 -15.39
CA SER A 280 8.29 8.52 -14.91
C SER A 280 8.38 8.62 -13.37
N TYR A 281 9.49 8.15 -12.79
CA TYR A 281 9.71 8.24 -11.33
C TYR A 281 9.66 9.70 -10.81
N GLU A 282 10.01 10.67 -11.65
CA GLU A 282 10.04 12.11 -11.33
C GLU A 282 8.63 12.68 -11.16
N ASN A 283 7.67 12.20 -11.94
CA ASN A 283 6.31 12.73 -12.00
C ASN A 283 5.27 11.79 -11.35
N SER A 284 5.67 10.58 -10.99
CA SER A 284 4.78 9.61 -10.36
C SER A 284 4.39 10.03 -8.94
N GLN A 285 3.14 9.75 -8.56
CA GLN A 285 2.64 10.00 -7.21
C GLN A 285 3.53 9.35 -6.14
N LYS A 286 3.74 10.09 -5.04
CA LYS A 286 4.56 9.69 -3.89
C LYS A 286 3.76 9.71 -2.59
N ASP A 287 2.75 10.57 -2.54
CA ASP A 287 1.90 10.78 -1.37
C ASP A 287 0.51 10.24 -1.71
N PHE A 288 0.06 9.27 -0.93
CA PHE A 288 -1.21 8.57 -1.14
C PHE A 288 -2.13 8.80 0.05
N ASN A 289 -3.43 8.75 -0.20
CA ASN A 289 -4.48 8.81 0.80
C ASN A 289 -5.19 7.46 0.92
N LEU A 290 -5.41 7.01 2.15
CA LEU A 290 -6.08 5.76 2.49
C LEU A 290 -7.30 6.02 3.37
N LEU A 291 -8.44 5.49 2.92
CA LEU A 291 -9.63 5.31 3.75
C LEU A 291 -9.59 3.92 4.41
N LEU A 292 -9.51 3.89 5.74
CA LEU A 292 -9.53 2.64 6.52
C LEU A 292 -10.90 2.40 7.14
N ILE A 293 -11.52 1.27 6.80
CA ILE A 293 -12.85 0.89 7.29
C ILE A 293 -12.80 -0.51 7.91
N VAL A 294 -13.33 -0.63 9.12
CA VAL A 294 -13.56 -1.92 9.77
C VAL A 294 -14.94 -2.45 9.37
N LEU A 295 -15.01 -3.64 8.78
CA LEU A 295 -16.27 -4.34 8.54
C LEU A 295 -16.65 -5.15 9.77
N THR A 296 -17.89 -5.00 10.23
CA THR A 296 -18.38 -5.67 11.44
C THR A 296 -19.90 -5.85 11.40
N ASP A 297 -20.44 -6.78 12.19
CA ASP A 297 -21.88 -6.99 12.37
C ASP A 297 -22.43 -6.45 13.70
N LYS A 298 -21.57 -5.84 14.52
CA LYS A 298 -21.88 -5.22 15.81
C LYS A 298 -21.19 -3.86 15.88
N ASP A 299 -21.58 -3.00 16.83
CA ASP A 299 -20.81 -1.78 17.05
C ASP A 299 -19.44 -2.17 17.64
N LEU A 300 -18.38 -1.45 17.25
CA LEU A 300 -17.04 -1.71 17.78
C LEU A 300 -16.96 -1.28 19.24
N THR A 301 -16.26 -2.08 20.03
CA THR A 301 -15.86 -1.75 21.40
C THR A 301 -14.73 -0.71 21.40
N ASP A 302 -14.53 -0.05 22.54
CA ASP A 302 -13.43 0.91 22.72
C ASP A 302 -12.05 0.26 22.46
N GLU A 303 -11.89 -1.02 22.82
CA GLU A 303 -10.66 -1.78 22.56
C GLU A 303 -10.46 -2.07 21.06
N GLU A 304 -11.52 -2.49 20.35
CA GLU A 304 -11.44 -2.72 18.91
C GLU A 304 -11.12 -1.41 18.16
N TRP A 305 -11.71 -0.28 18.58
CA TRP A 305 -11.35 1.05 18.05
C TRP A 305 -9.90 1.41 18.30
N ALA A 306 -9.40 1.24 19.53
CA ALA A 306 -8.02 1.55 19.89
C ALA A 306 -7.03 0.71 19.06
N ILE A 307 -7.28 -0.59 18.91
CA ILE A 307 -6.45 -1.49 18.10
C ILE A 307 -6.31 -0.98 16.66
N VAL A 308 -7.41 -0.55 16.04
CA VAL A 308 -7.38 -0.13 14.64
C VAL A 308 -6.79 1.27 14.49
N ASP A 309 -7.10 2.18 15.42
CA ASP A 309 -6.56 3.55 15.41
C ASP A 309 -5.03 3.57 15.60
N ASP A 310 -4.52 2.78 16.53
CA ASP A 310 -3.08 2.64 16.81
C ASP A 310 -2.34 2.09 15.59
N GLN A 311 -2.91 1.06 14.95
CA GLN A 311 -2.35 0.53 13.72
C GLN A 311 -2.37 1.52 12.58
N ALA A 312 -3.44 2.31 12.44
CA ALA A 312 -3.55 3.34 11.41
C ALA A 312 -2.50 4.45 11.63
N ALA A 313 -2.34 4.92 12.87
CA ALA A 313 -1.27 5.86 13.22
C ALA A 313 0.11 5.30 12.86
N GLU A 314 0.37 4.06 13.23
CA GLU A 314 1.66 3.41 13.03
C GLU A 314 1.97 3.15 11.55
N PHE A 315 1.01 2.61 10.80
CA PHE A 315 1.19 2.27 9.38
C PHE A 315 1.32 3.50 8.48
N GLY A 316 0.58 4.59 8.79
CA GLY A 316 0.64 5.86 8.07
C GLY A 316 1.75 6.80 8.53
N LYS A 317 2.52 6.44 9.57
CA LYS A 317 3.54 7.30 10.17
C LYS A 317 4.64 7.67 9.18
N LYS A 318 4.89 8.97 9.01
CA LYS A 318 6.08 9.49 8.32
C LYS A 318 7.27 9.50 9.28
N GLY A 319 8.00 8.39 9.35
CA GLY A 319 9.18 8.25 10.20
C GLY A 319 9.40 6.81 10.62
N GLU A 320 10.32 6.60 11.55
CA GLU A 320 10.55 5.27 12.13
C GLU A 320 9.31 4.83 12.91
N GLY A 321 8.92 3.59 12.66
CA GLY A 321 7.82 2.95 13.35
C GLY A 321 8.14 2.63 14.80
N SER A 322 7.07 2.47 15.58
CA SER A 322 7.12 2.00 16.96
C SER A 322 7.43 0.50 16.95
N ASN A 323 8.72 0.17 16.88
CA ASN A 323 9.15 -1.23 16.95
C ASN A 323 9.08 -1.68 18.41
N PRO A 324 8.35 -2.76 18.72
CA PRO A 324 8.28 -3.27 20.08
C PRO A 324 9.68 -3.67 20.57
N GLU A 325 10.01 -3.26 21.79
CA GLU A 325 11.25 -3.66 22.44
C GLU A 325 11.20 -5.13 22.87
N PRO A 326 12.34 -5.83 22.95
CA PRO A 326 12.39 -7.17 23.51
C PRO A 326 11.81 -7.21 24.92
N TYR A 327 11.04 -8.26 25.23
CA TYR A 327 10.44 -8.44 26.56
C TYR A 327 10.68 -9.86 27.08
N THR A 328 10.70 -10.03 28.40
CA THR A 328 10.97 -11.32 29.05
C THR A 328 9.75 -11.81 29.82
N ILE A 329 9.33 -13.05 29.56
CA ILE A 329 8.31 -13.77 30.35
C ILE A 329 8.95 -15.05 30.88
N ASP A 330 8.88 -15.28 32.18
CA ASP A 330 9.41 -16.48 32.85
C ASP A 330 10.87 -16.83 32.48
N GLY A 331 11.72 -15.80 32.33
CA GLY A 331 13.12 -15.94 31.96
C GLY A 331 13.39 -16.15 30.46
N VAL A 332 12.34 -16.24 29.63
CA VAL A 332 12.44 -16.33 28.17
C VAL A 332 12.32 -14.94 27.56
N THR A 333 13.36 -14.50 26.83
CA THR A 333 13.33 -13.22 26.12
C THR A 333 12.75 -13.40 24.73
N TYR A 334 11.65 -12.70 24.47
CA TYR A 334 10.97 -12.64 23.20
C TYR A 334 11.49 -11.43 22.42
N GLN A 335 11.96 -11.70 21.20
CA GLN A 335 12.36 -10.68 20.23
C GLN A 335 11.16 -10.47 19.30
N PRO A 336 10.36 -9.43 19.51
CA PRO A 336 9.20 -9.22 18.67
C PRO A 336 9.67 -8.89 17.24
N ARG A 337 8.86 -9.29 16.28
CA ARG A 337 9.19 -9.13 14.88
C ARG A 337 9.14 -7.65 14.52
N LYS A 338 10.26 -7.11 14.02
CA LYS A 338 10.29 -5.80 13.39
C LYS A 338 9.33 -5.77 12.20
N THR A 339 8.44 -4.79 12.20
CA THR A 339 7.54 -4.45 11.09
C THR A 339 7.91 -3.06 10.56
N TYR A 340 7.58 -2.81 9.31
CA TYR A 340 7.79 -1.52 8.67
C TYR A 340 6.44 -0.88 8.38
N ASN A 341 6.35 0.42 8.60
CA ASN A 341 5.29 1.25 8.04
C ASN A 341 5.57 1.57 6.56
N PHE A 342 4.62 2.22 5.87
CA PHE A 342 4.76 2.51 4.43
C PHE A 342 5.96 3.42 4.13
N TRP A 343 6.23 4.41 4.97
CA TRP A 343 7.38 5.31 4.82
C TRP A 343 8.70 4.55 4.91
N GLU A 344 8.88 3.71 5.93
CA GLU A 344 10.08 2.90 6.09
C GLU A 344 10.26 1.89 4.95
N ALA A 345 9.17 1.24 4.53
CA ALA A 345 9.17 0.23 3.47
C ALA A 345 9.57 0.81 2.11
N THR A 346 9.26 2.09 1.87
CA THR A 346 9.67 2.82 0.67
C THR A 346 11.04 3.51 0.79
N ASN A 347 11.77 3.29 1.89
CA ASN A 347 13.01 4.00 2.22
C ASN A 347 12.84 5.54 2.28
N GLY A 348 11.71 5.98 2.82
CA GLY A 348 11.36 7.38 3.02
C GLY A 348 11.05 8.12 1.72
N LYS A 349 10.48 7.42 0.73
CA LYS A 349 10.18 7.99 -0.59
C LYS A 349 8.69 8.20 -0.83
N GLY A 350 7.85 7.39 -0.20
CA GLY A 350 6.41 7.50 -0.31
C GLY A 350 5.74 7.68 1.04
N THR A 351 4.67 8.47 1.08
CA THR A 351 3.82 8.65 2.26
C THR A 351 2.43 8.06 2.02
N LEU A 352 1.77 7.65 3.10
CA LEU A 352 0.39 7.17 3.07
C LEU A 352 -0.35 7.80 4.24
N THR A 353 -1.15 8.82 3.95
CA THR A 353 -2.03 9.45 4.93
C THR A 353 -3.27 8.58 5.13
N ILE A 354 -3.58 8.23 6.38
CA ILE A 354 -4.77 7.44 6.71
C ILE A 354 -5.79 8.35 7.40
N GLY A 355 -6.99 8.45 6.83
CA GLY A 355 -8.06 9.32 7.35
C GLY A 355 -7.78 10.82 7.17
N ASP A 356 -8.08 11.60 8.22
CA ASP A 356 -8.23 13.07 8.24
C ASP A 356 -9.62 13.55 7.79
N PHE A 357 -10.69 12.87 8.26
CA PHE A 357 -12.08 13.13 7.87
C PHE A 357 -12.64 14.53 8.19
#